data_AF-A0A2K1EB97-F1
#
_entry.id   AF-A0A2K1EB97-F1
#
_cell.length_a   1.000
_cell.length_b   1.000
_cell.length_c   1.000
_cell.angle_alpha   90.00
_cell.angle_beta   90.00
_cell.angle_gamma   90.00
#
_symmetry.space_group_name_H-M   'P 1'
#
loop_
_entity.id
_entity.type
_entity.pdbx_description
1 polymer ?
#
loop_
_entity_poly.entity_id
_entity_poly.type
_entity_poly.pdbx_seq_one_letter_code
_entity_poly.pdbx_strand_id
1 'polypeptide(L)'
;MHSDSAARSLLEKMERARLARRFTQHAVAEQLGITQPHYSKIVRGTAALTNGMHDAIDAWLNQYPPPPVQRADELMRLTRRIERDVAKLNRLLAQEGRRPQRRALASEEGP
;
A
#
# COMPACT_ATOMS: atom_id res chain seq x y z
N MET A 1 -8.18 -12.74 16.38
CA MET A 1 -8.09 -12.73 14.90
C MET A 1 -7.79 -11.31 14.47
N HIS A 2 -6.65 -11.08 13.80
CA HIS A 2 -6.38 -9.77 13.20
C HIS A 2 -7.22 -9.60 11.93
N SER A 3 -7.76 -8.41 11.69
CA SER A 3 -8.50 -8.12 10.46
C SER A 3 -7.55 -8.03 9.26
N ASP A 4 -8.00 -8.42 8.07
CA ASP A 4 -7.20 -8.31 6.84
C ASP A 4 -6.69 -6.89 6.58
N SER A 5 -7.47 -5.88 7.01
CA SER A 5 -7.06 -4.47 6.96
C SER A 5 -5.88 -4.16 7.89
N ALA A 6 -5.86 -4.71 9.10
CA ALA A 6 -4.78 -4.54 10.06
C ALA A 6 -3.49 -5.23 9.58
N ALA A 7 -3.59 -6.47 9.10
CA ALA A 7 -2.46 -7.21 8.53
C ALA A 7 -1.82 -6.46 7.36
N ARG A 8 -2.65 -5.90 6.46
CA ARG A 8 -2.17 -5.08 5.34
C ARG A 8 -1.48 -3.81 5.80
N SER A 9 -2.06 -3.09 6.77
CA SER A 9 -1.45 -1.86 7.32
C SER A 9 -0.09 -2.15 7.97
N LEU A 10 0.02 -3.28 8.68
CA LEU A 10 1.26 -3.72 9.32
C LEU A 10 2.36 -3.99 8.29
N LEU A 11 2.05 -4.76 7.25
CA LEU A 11 2.97 -5.04 6.14
C LEU A 11 3.39 -3.76 5.40
N GLU A 12 2.47 -2.82 5.17
CA GLU A 12 2.78 -1.54 4.55
C GLU A 12 3.74 -0.69 5.41
N LYS A 13 3.59 -0.69 6.73
CA LYS A 13 4.53 -0.04 7.66
C LYS A 13 5.90 -0.69 7.57
N MET A 14 5.96 -2.03 7.63
CA MET A 14 7.20 -2.80 7.54
C MET A 14 7.94 -2.53 6.23
N GLU A 15 7.24 -2.57 5.09
CA GLU A 15 7.86 -2.32 3.78
C GLU A 15 8.42 -0.91 3.66
N ARG A 16 7.74 0.10 4.22
CA ARG A 16 8.29 1.47 4.27
C ARG A 16 9.57 1.53 5.11
N ALA A 17 9.56 0.95 6.29
CA ALA A 17 10.73 0.90 7.17
C ALA A 17 11.90 0.16 6.49
N ARG A 18 11.63 -0.94 5.79
CA ARG A 18 12.61 -1.72 5.03
C ARG A 18 13.25 -0.89 3.92
N LEU A 19 12.42 -0.26 3.07
CA LEU A 19 12.88 0.52 1.93
C LEU A 19 13.69 1.75 2.37
N ALA A 20 13.24 2.46 3.40
CA ALA A 20 13.94 3.62 3.94
C ALA A 20 15.36 3.28 4.40
N ARG A 21 15.57 2.06 4.90
CA ARG A 21 16.86 1.55 5.39
C ARG A 21 17.63 0.74 4.34
N ARG A 22 17.09 0.62 3.13
CA ARG A 22 17.67 -0.16 2.01
C ARG A 22 17.92 -1.63 2.37
N PHE A 23 17.14 -2.19 3.29
CA PHE A 23 17.21 -3.62 3.58
C PHE A 23 16.65 -4.44 2.40
N THR A 24 17.33 -5.54 2.10
CA THR A 24 16.83 -6.51 1.13
C THR A 24 15.64 -7.29 1.74
N GLN A 25 14.79 -7.86 0.89
CA GLN A 25 13.74 -8.76 1.38
C GLN A 25 14.32 -9.97 2.12
N HIS A 26 15.49 -10.45 1.68
CA HIS A 26 16.18 -11.55 2.32
C HIS A 26 16.61 -11.20 3.76
N ALA A 27 17.23 -10.03 3.95
CA ALA A 27 17.68 -9.59 5.26
C ALA A 27 16.53 -9.45 6.28
N VAL A 28 15.38 -8.93 5.85
CA VAL A 28 14.20 -8.85 6.75
C VAL A 28 13.60 -10.24 6.98
N ALA A 29 13.55 -11.10 5.96
CA ALA A 29 13.06 -12.47 6.10
C ALA A 29 13.87 -13.26 7.15
N GLU A 30 15.21 -13.15 7.12
CA GLU A 30 16.10 -13.76 8.12
C GLU A 30 15.79 -13.27 9.53
N GLN A 31 15.62 -11.95 9.70
CA GLN A 31 15.30 -11.36 11.02
C GLN A 31 13.93 -11.77 11.54
N LEU A 32 12.98 -12.06 10.65
CA LEU A 32 11.66 -12.58 10.99
C LEU A 32 11.64 -14.11 11.13
N GLY A 33 12.76 -14.80 10.92
CA GLY A 33 12.84 -16.25 10.98
C GLY A 33 12.05 -16.96 9.88
N ILE A 34 11.85 -16.32 8.73
CA ILE A 34 11.14 -16.89 7.57
C ILE A 34 12.02 -16.92 6.32
N THR A 35 11.61 -17.68 5.32
CA THR A 35 12.32 -17.70 4.03
C THR A 35 11.99 -16.45 3.20
N GLN A 36 12.93 -16.00 2.36
CA GLN A 36 12.68 -14.87 1.45
C GLN A 36 11.49 -15.11 0.50
N PRO A 37 11.27 -16.31 -0.06
CA PRO A 37 10.07 -16.58 -0.85
C PRO A 37 8.77 -16.42 -0.05
N HIS A 38 8.77 -16.80 1.23
CA HIS A 38 7.62 -16.61 2.10
C HIS A 38 7.37 -15.12 2.37
N TYR A 39 8.43 -14.36 2.65
CA TYR A 39 8.38 -12.90 2.77
C TYR A 39 7.77 -12.23 1.52
N SER A 40 8.22 -12.64 0.34
CA SER A 40 7.69 -12.11 -0.93
C SER A 40 6.19 -12.40 -1.10
N LYS A 41 5.72 -13.58 -0.68
CA LYS A 41 4.29 -13.95 -0.75
C LYS A 41 3.42 -13.12 0.21
N ILE A 42 3.85 -12.93 1.46
CA ILE A 42 3.08 -12.13 2.43
C ILE A 42 2.98 -10.67 1.99
N VAL A 43 4.09 -10.07 1.53
CA VAL A 43 4.10 -8.67 1.07
C VAL A 43 3.24 -8.47 -0.17
N ARG A 44 3.16 -9.48 -1.06
CA ARG A 44 2.26 -9.47 -2.22
C ARG A 44 0.80 -9.78 -1.87
N GLY A 45 0.50 -10.12 -0.62
CA GLY A 45 -0.84 -10.51 -0.17
C GLY A 45 -1.29 -11.87 -0.70
N THR A 46 -0.37 -12.73 -1.15
CA THR A 46 -0.69 -14.09 -1.64
C THR A 46 -0.55 -15.16 -0.55
N ALA A 47 -0.07 -14.78 0.64
CA ALA A 47 -0.05 -15.60 1.84
C ALA A 47 -0.51 -14.75 3.03
N ALA A 48 -1.27 -15.37 3.94
CA ALA A 48 -1.73 -14.72 5.17
C ALA A 48 -0.61 -14.66 6.22
N LEU A 49 -0.67 -13.68 7.11
CA LEU A 49 0.19 -13.62 8.29
C LEU A 49 -0.31 -14.59 9.36
N THR A 50 0.61 -15.32 9.99
CA THR A 50 0.31 -16.03 11.23
C THR A 50 0.39 -15.07 12.41
N ASN A 51 -0.23 -15.40 13.55
CA ASN A 51 -0.17 -14.54 14.74
C ASN A 51 1.28 -14.31 15.20
N GLY A 52 2.14 -15.33 15.19
CA GLY A 52 3.56 -15.15 15.53
C GLY A 52 4.30 -14.22 14.57
N MET A 53 3.89 -14.13 13.31
CA MET A 53 4.45 -13.17 12.35
C MET A 53 3.96 -11.74 12.62
N HIS A 54 2.73 -11.56 13.11
CA HIS A 54 2.28 -10.25 13.57
C HIS A 54 3.19 -9.73 14.68
N ASP A 55 3.40 -10.54 15.72
CA ASP A 55 4.24 -10.17 16.86
C ASP A 55 5.70 -9.91 16.44
N ALA A 56 6.26 -10.76 15.58
CA ALA A 56 7.62 -10.58 15.05
C ALA A 56 7.77 -9.29 14.24
N ILE A 57 6.77 -8.96 13.40
CA ILE A 57 6.78 -7.73 12.61
C ILE A 57 6.62 -6.50 13.50
N ASP A 58 5.75 -6.54 14.51
CA ASP A 58 5.59 -5.46 15.47
C ASP A 58 6.88 -5.23 16.29
N ALA A 59 7.51 -6.30 16.76
CA ALA A 59 8.82 -6.22 17.44
C ALA A 59 9.90 -5.65 16.53
N TRP A 60 9.92 -6.06 15.27
CA TRP A 60 10.84 -5.54 14.26
C TRP A 60 10.60 -4.04 13.98
N LEU A 61 9.34 -3.62 13.88
CA LEU A 61 8.97 -2.21 13.69
C LEU A 61 9.30 -1.33 14.89
N ASN A 62 9.28 -1.88 16.12
CA ASN A 62 9.75 -1.16 17.30
C ASN A 62 11.26 -0.85 17.23
N GLN A 63 12.05 -1.76 16.66
CA GLN A 63 13.49 -1.54 16.43
C GLN A 63 13.74 -0.62 15.23
N TYR A 64 12.92 -0.76 14.18
CA TYR A 64 13.05 -0.03 12.92
C TYR A 64 11.76 0.73 12.59
N PRO A 65 11.46 1.83 13.29
CA PRO A 65 10.23 2.56 13.07
C PRO A 65 10.14 3.07 11.62
N PRO A 66 8.95 3.04 11.00
CA PRO A 66 8.78 3.57 9.67
C PRO A 66 9.02 5.08 9.70
N PRO A 67 9.63 5.66 8.64
CA PRO A 67 9.70 7.11 8.55
C PRO A 67 8.28 7.71 8.62
N PRO A 68 8.13 8.91 9.20
CA PRO A 68 6.83 9.58 9.22
C PRO A 68 6.32 9.72 7.79
N VAL A 69 5.05 9.35 7.59
CA VAL A 69 4.38 9.58 6.31
C VAL A 69 4.17 11.08 6.21
N GLN A 70 4.85 11.73 5.28
CA GLN A 70 4.56 13.12 5.03
C GLN A 70 3.16 13.19 4.40
N ARG A 71 2.34 14.15 4.85
CA ARG A 71 0.99 14.37 4.32
C ARG A 71 0.96 14.44 2.79
N ALA A 72 2.02 14.98 2.19
CA ALA A 72 2.22 15.02 0.75
C ALA A 72 2.27 13.61 0.11
N ASP A 73 2.94 12.63 0.73
CA ASP A 73 3.01 11.26 0.22
C ASP A 73 1.66 10.55 0.26
N GLU A 74 0.88 10.82 1.32
CA GLU A 74 -0.48 10.29 1.45
C GLU A 74 -1.42 10.91 0.39
N LEU A 75 -1.35 12.22 0.20
CA LEU A 75 -2.08 12.92 -0.86
C LEU A 75 -1.72 12.37 -2.24
N MET A 76 -0.42 12.19 -2.54
CA MET A 76 0.01 11.60 -3.81
C MET A 76 -0.52 10.18 -4.00
N ARG A 77 -0.52 9.34 -2.96
CA ARG A 77 -1.07 7.98 -3.02
C ARG A 77 -2.58 8.00 -3.29
N LEU A 78 -3.30 8.89 -2.63
CA LEU A 78 -4.74 9.06 -2.82
C LEU A 78 -5.05 9.49 -4.26
N THR A 79 -4.33 10.49 -4.77
CA THR A 79 -4.46 10.95 -6.16
C THR A 79 -4.25 9.81 -7.16
N ARG A 80 -3.15 9.05 -7.04
CA ARG A 80 -2.89 7.90 -7.92
C ARG A 80 -3.95 6.80 -7.83
N ARG A 81 -4.57 6.64 -6.66
CA ARG A 81 -5.70 5.71 -6.51
C ARG A 81 -6.94 6.23 -7.25
N ILE A 82 -7.29 7.49 -7.04
CA ILE A 82 -8.42 8.15 -7.71
C ILE A 82 -8.24 8.09 -9.23
N GLU A 83 -7.05 8.39 -9.75
CA GLU A 83 -6.76 8.31 -11.19
C GLU A 83 -6.99 6.90 -11.76
N ARG A 84 -6.55 5.86 -11.04
CA ARG A 84 -6.80 4.46 -11.43
C ARG A 84 -8.28 4.11 -11.37
N ASP A 85 -8.98 4.55 -10.34
CA ASP A 85 -10.41 4.29 -10.17
C ASP A 85 -11.23 4.99 -11.26
N VAL A 86 -10.90 6.23 -11.62
CA VAL A 86 -11.48 6.97 -12.75
C VAL A 86 -11.19 6.29 -14.08
N ALA A 87 -9.93 5.86 -14.32
CA ALA A 87 -9.58 5.13 -15.53
C ALA A 87 -10.36 3.80 -15.65
N LYS A 88 -10.54 3.09 -14.54
CA LYS A 88 -11.35 1.88 -14.47
C LYS A 88 -12.82 2.18 -14.79
N LEU A 89 -13.39 3.22 -14.17
CA LEU A 89 -14.77 3.64 -14.42
C LEU A 89 -14.99 4.00 -15.89
N ASN A 90 -14.07 4.76 -16.49
CA ASN A 90 -14.17 5.13 -17.90
C ASN A 90 -14.14 3.91 -18.83
N ARG A 91 -13.33 2.89 -18.51
CA ARG A 91 -13.33 1.62 -19.25
C ARG A 91 -14.66 0.87 -19.13
N LEU A 92 -15.25 0.84 -17.93
CA LEU A 92 -16.55 0.20 -17.70
C LEU A 92 -17.67 0.95 -18.46
N LEU A 93 -17.70 2.27 -18.40
CA LEU A 93 -18.67 3.09 -19.15
C LEU A 93 -18.55 2.86 -20.66
N ALA A 94 -17.33 2.80 -21.18
CA ALA A 94 -17.09 2.52 -22.60
C ALA A 94 -17.62 1.14 -23.03
N GLN A 95 -17.52 0.11 -22.17
CA GLN A 95 -18.09 -1.21 -22.42
C GLN A 95 -19.62 -1.19 -22.49
N GLU A 96 -20.27 -0.30 -21.73
CA GLU A 96 -21.72 -0.06 -21.76
C GLU A 96 -22.17 0.84 -22.93
N GLY A 97 -21.26 1.18 -23.86
CA GLY A 97 -21.54 2.12 -24.96
C GLY A 97 -21.72 3.57 -24.52
N ARG A 98 -21.44 3.89 -23.25
CA ARG A 98 -21.52 5.24 -22.69
C ARG A 98 -20.17 5.94 -22.84
N ARG A 99 -20.13 7.07 -23.53
CA ARG A 99 -18.93 7.91 -23.58
C ARG A 99 -18.84 8.76 -22.30
N PRO A 100 -17.68 8.83 -21.63
CA PRO A 100 -17.51 9.73 -20.50
C PRO A 100 -17.68 11.18 -20.97
N GLN A 101 -18.72 11.86 -20.49
CA GLN A 101 -18.88 13.30 -20.70
C GLN A 101 -17.84 14.02 -19.84
N ARG A 102 -16.84 14.64 -20.49
CA ARG A 102 -16.02 15.67 -19.84
C ARG A 102 -16.97 16.79 -19.42
N ARG A 103 -17.32 16.87 -18.14
CA ARG A 103 -17.81 18.15 -17.59
C ARG A 103 -16.64 19.11 -17.67
N ALA A 104 -16.76 20.15 -18.48
CA ALA A 104 -15.87 21.29 -18.38
C ALA A 104 -15.99 21.81 -16.94
N LEU A 105 -14.89 21.79 -16.20
CA LEU A 105 -14.81 22.54 -14.95
C LEU A 105 -14.98 24.00 -15.37
N ALA A 106 -16.06 24.63 -14.94
CA ALA A 106 -16.24 26.06 -15.12
C ALA A 106 -15.02 26.73 -14.50
N SER A 107 -14.23 27.43 -15.33
CA SER A 107 -13.24 28.36 -14.84
C SER A 107 -14.00 29.39 -14.00
N GLU A 108 -13.84 29.37 -12.68
CA GLU A 108 -14.25 30.51 -11.88
C GLU A 108 -13.30 31.66 -12.21
N GLU A 109 -13.71 32.50 -13.17
CA GLU A 109 -13.22 33.86 -13.27
C GLU A 109 -13.76 34.63 -12.07
N GLY A 110 -12.91 34.86 -11.09
CA GLY A 110 -13.16 35.81 -10.00
C GLY A 110 -12.82 37.25 -10.44
N PRO A 111 -13.55 38.25 -9.92
CA PRO A 111 -13.47 39.66 -10.32
C PRO A 111 -12.15 40.34 -9.96
#